data_AF-A0A1G0BED1-F1
#
_entry.id   AF-A0A1G0BED1-F1
#
_cell.length_a   1.000
_cell.length_b   1.000
_cell.length_c   1.000
_cell.angle_alpha   90.00
_cell.angle_beta   90.00
_cell.angle_gamma   90.00
#
_symmetry.space_group_name_H-M   'P 1'
#
loop_
_entity.id
_entity.type
_entity.pdbx_description
1 polymer ?
#
loop_
_entity_poly.entity_id
_entity_poly.type
_entity_poly.pdbx_seq_one_letter_code
_entity_poly.pdbx_strand_id
1 'polypeptide(L)'
;MSAPAQDAALHALCEQLRNIRQQAEIMGLFIGDRELLDCAHCGLLEDVLIGGRLVTYQAGAVDAADSGLRFAAADDDNFVCPQCGAVIAGAFFV
;
A
#
# COMPACT_ATOMS: atom_id res chain seq x y z
N MET A 1 23.68 -7.04 -25.07
CA MET A 1 24.74 -7.24 -24.05
C MET A 1 25.11 -5.86 -23.56
N SER A 2 24.57 -5.44 -22.42
CA SER A 2 24.89 -4.13 -21.81
C SER A 2 26.36 -4.09 -21.41
N ALA A 3 26.98 -2.90 -21.40
CA ALA A 3 28.35 -2.76 -20.93
C ALA A 3 28.40 -2.95 -19.41
N PRO A 4 29.47 -3.57 -18.84
CA PRO A 4 29.56 -3.87 -17.41
C PRO A 4 29.42 -2.64 -16.49
N ALA A 5 29.76 -1.45 -17.00
CA ALA A 5 29.56 -0.18 -16.28
C ALA A 5 28.08 0.25 -16.19
N GLN A 6 27.24 -0.10 -17.17
CA GLN A 6 25.80 0.16 -17.14
C GLN A 6 25.10 -0.75 -16.14
N ASP A 7 25.51 -2.01 -16.05
CA ASP A 7 24.94 -2.96 -15.09
C ASP A 7 25.28 -2.56 -13.64
N ALA A 8 26.51 -2.10 -13.40
CA ALA A 8 26.92 -1.59 -12.09
C ALA A 8 26.15 -0.30 -11.70
N ALA A 9 25.95 0.61 -12.65
CA ALA A 9 25.17 1.83 -12.42
C ALA A 9 23.68 1.52 -12.14
N LEU A 10 23.11 0.56 -12.87
CA LEU A 10 21.74 0.09 -12.63
C LEU A 10 21.59 -0.53 -11.24
N HIS A 11 22.56 -1.37 -10.83
CA HIS A 11 22.55 -1.98 -9.50
C HIS A 11 22.58 -0.92 -8.39
N ALA A 12 23.45 0.08 -8.51
CA ALA A 12 23.53 1.18 -7.55
C ALA A 12 22.22 1.97 -7.46
N LEU A 13 21.56 2.21 -8.60
CA LEU A 13 20.26 2.88 -8.63
C LEU A 13 19.17 2.04 -7.95
N CYS A 14 19.17 0.72 -8.16
CA CYS A 14 18.24 -0.18 -7.48
C CYS A 14 18.43 -0.17 -5.95
N GLU A 15 19.67 -0.10 -5.46
CA GLU A 15 19.95 0.04 -4.02
C GLU A 15 19.43 1.37 -3.47
N GLN A 16 19.63 2.48 -4.19
CA GLN A 16 19.08 3.78 -3.80
C GLN A 16 17.54 3.74 -3.72
N LEU A 17 16.87 3.11 -4.69
CA LEU A 17 15.42 2.94 -4.67
C LEU A 17 14.94 2.12 -3.47
N ARG A 18 15.64 1.04 -3.12
CA ARG A 18 15.32 0.25 -1.92
C ARG A 18 15.44 1.08 -0.65
N ASN A 19 16.49 1.88 -0.52
CA ASN A 19 16.69 2.74 0.65
C ASN A 19 15.58 3.79 0.77
N ILE A 20 15.18 4.42 -0.34
CA ILE A 20 14.08 5.40 -0.36
C ILE A 20 12.76 4.73 0.03
N ARG A 21 12.48 3.52 -0.46
CA ARG A 21 11.29 2.75 -0.07
C ARG A 21 11.25 2.45 1.42
N GLN A 22 12.34 1.96 1.99
CA GLN A 22 12.44 1.70 3.43
C GLN A 22 12.24 2.96 4.27
N GLN A 23 12.77 4.10 3.84
CA GLN A 23 12.56 5.38 4.51
C GLN A 23 11.09 5.81 4.48
N ALA A 24 10.42 5.63 3.33
CA ALA A 24 9.00 5.92 3.18
C ALA A 24 8.13 5.03 4.08
N GLU A 25 8.44 3.72 4.16
CA GLU A 25 7.77 2.78 5.07
C GLU A 25 7.90 3.20 6.54
N ILE A 26 9.11 3.59 6.99
CA ILE A 26 9.35 4.09 8.36
C ILE A 26 8.51 5.34 8.66
N MET A 27 8.28 6.19 7.65
CA MET A 27 7.43 7.38 7.76
C MET A 27 5.92 7.05 7.69
N GLY A 28 5.55 5.77 7.52
CA GLY A 28 4.16 5.33 7.38
C GLY A 28 3.53 5.73 6.04
N LEU A 29 4.36 5.98 5.02
CA LEU A 29 3.89 6.27 3.67
C LEU A 29 3.52 4.98 2.95
N PHE A 30 2.49 5.06 2.12
CA PHE A 30 2.12 4.00 1.22
C PHE A 30 3.11 3.98 0.05
N ILE A 31 3.79 2.84 -0.15
CA ILE A 31 4.82 2.71 -1.19
C ILE A 31 4.31 2.03 -2.47
N GLY A 32 3.00 1.74 -2.56
CA GLY A 32 2.40 1.09 -3.72
C GLY A 32 2.90 -0.34 -3.93
N ASP A 33 3.16 -1.05 -2.83
CA ASP A 33 3.53 -2.47 -2.81
C ASP A 33 2.34 -3.41 -3.05
N ARG A 34 1.12 -2.88 -2.95
CA ARG A 34 -0.15 -3.55 -3.29
C ARG A 34 -1.19 -2.54 -3.78
N GLU A 35 -2.32 -3.04 -4.26
CA GLU A 35 -3.49 -2.19 -4.53
C GLU A 35 -4.19 -1.74 -3.23
N LEU A 36 -4.95 -0.64 -3.33
CA LEU A 36 -5.79 -0.14 -2.25
C LEU A 36 -7.01 -1.05 -2.09
N LEU A 37 -7.36 -1.34 -0.84
CA LEU A 37 -8.44 -2.28 -0.52
C LEU A 37 -9.78 -1.56 -0.33
N ASP A 38 -10.83 -2.19 -0.87
CA ASP A 38 -12.22 -1.83 -0.63
C ASP A 38 -12.97 -3.04 -0.06
N CYS A 39 -13.55 -2.88 1.13
CA CYS A 39 -14.41 -3.88 1.73
C CYS A 39 -15.85 -3.75 1.23
N ALA A 40 -16.21 -4.52 0.22
CA ALA A 40 -17.59 -4.59 -0.29
C ALA A 40 -18.64 -5.01 0.76
N HIS A 41 -18.23 -5.65 1.86
CA HIS A 41 -19.15 -6.08 2.92
C HIS A 41 -19.59 -4.93 3.83
N CYS A 42 -18.66 -4.07 4.26
CA CYS A 42 -18.96 -3.01 5.22
C CYS A 42 -18.71 -1.59 4.71
N GLY A 43 -18.17 -1.43 3.50
CA GLY A 43 -17.86 -0.16 2.87
C GLY A 43 -16.65 0.57 3.47
N LEU A 44 -15.78 -0.12 4.21
CA LEU A 44 -14.51 0.44 4.65
C LEU A 44 -13.50 0.37 3.50
N LEU A 45 -12.83 1.48 3.20
CA LEU A 45 -11.92 1.56 2.06
C LEU A 45 -10.65 2.34 2.38
N GLU A 46 -9.60 2.01 1.63
CA GLU A 46 -8.28 2.64 1.69
C GLU A 46 -8.12 3.72 0.63
N ASP A 47 -7.35 4.74 0.96
CA ASP A 47 -6.96 5.82 0.05
C ASP A 47 -5.61 6.40 0.47
N VAL A 48 -5.01 7.20 -0.41
CA VAL A 48 -3.71 7.82 -0.19
C VAL A 48 -3.86 9.34 -0.30
N LEU A 49 -3.57 10.04 0.79
CA LEU A 49 -3.55 11.49 0.77
C LEU A 49 -2.45 12.01 -0.14
N ILE A 50 -2.55 13.28 -0.57
CA ILE A 50 -1.52 13.94 -1.40
C ILE A 50 -0.10 13.86 -0.82
N GLY A 51 0.03 13.70 0.50
CA GLY A 51 1.32 13.50 1.18
C GLY A 51 1.84 12.06 1.17
N GLY A 52 1.17 11.12 0.48
CA GLY A 52 1.55 9.70 0.41
C GLY A 52 1.11 8.86 1.61
N ARG A 53 0.34 9.42 2.55
CA ARG A 53 -0.11 8.69 3.75
C ARG A 53 -1.32 7.82 3.42
N LEU A 54 -1.23 6.54 3.78
CA LEU A 54 -2.38 5.62 3.73
C LEU A 54 -3.40 5.99 4.79
N VAL A 55 -4.65 6.15 4.37
CA VAL A 55 -5.80 6.40 5.23
C VAL A 55 -6.88 5.37 4.96
N THR A 56 -7.76 5.20 5.95
CA THR A 56 -8.95 4.34 5.83
C THR A 56 -10.17 5.11 6.28
N TYR A 57 -11.25 5.06 5.50
CA TYR A 57 -12.48 5.73 5.87
C TYR A 57 -13.70 4.96 5.38
N GLN A 58 -14.85 5.33 5.91
CA GLN A 58 -16.12 4.74 5.54
C GLN A 58 -16.63 5.40 4.25
N ALA A 59 -16.97 4.60 3.25
CA ALA A 59 -17.57 5.07 2.01
C ALA A 59 -18.78 5.97 2.31
N GLY A 60 -18.81 7.16 1.71
CA GLY A 60 -19.91 8.12 1.89
C GLY A 60 -19.89 8.91 3.20
N ALA A 61 -18.85 8.79 4.02
CA ALA A 61 -18.66 9.68 5.16
C ALA A 61 -18.50 11.14 4.67
N VAL A 62 -19.24 12.06 5.31
CA VAL A 62 -19.19 13.50 4.99
C VAL A 62 -17.82 14.11 5.34
N ASP A 63 -17.19 13.57 6.38
CA ASP A 63 -15.85 13.94 6.81
C ASP A 63 -15.00 12.66 6.69
N ALA A 64 -14.37 12.46 5.54
CA ALA A 64 -13.57 11.28 5.20
C ALA A 64 -12.21 11.29 5.93
N ALA A 65 -12.26 11.50 7.24
CA ALA A 65 -11.11 11.44 8.12
C ALA A 65 -10.60 10.00 8.24
N ASP A 66 -9.29 9.85 8.43
CA ASP A 66 -8.68 8.55 8.68
C ASP A 66 -9.24 7.96 9.98
N SER A 67 -9.93 6.83 9.86
CA SER A 67 -10.47 6.06 10.98
C SER A 67 -9.38 5.42 11.84
N GLY A 68 -8.15 5.31 11.32
CA GLY A 68 -7.03 4.65 11.97
C GLY A 68 -7.06 3.12 11.89
N LEU A 69 -8.10 2.53 11.30
CA LEU A 69 -8.20 1.10 11.06
C LEU A 69 -7.23 0.67 9.95
N ARG A 70 -6.66 -0.54 9.99
CA ARG A 70 -5.76 -1.03 8.94
C ARG A 70 -6.08 -2.47 8.60
N PHE A 71 -6.10 -2.78 7.30
CA PHE A 71 -6.27 -4.14 6.81
C PHE A 71 -5.05 -4.98 7.17
N ALA A 72 -5.29 -6.17 7.71
CA ALA A 72 -4.23 -7.10 8.08
C ALA A 72 -4.12 -8.19 7.01
N ALA A 73 -2.90 -8.51 6.55
CA ALA A 73 -2.70 -9.63 5.64
C ALA A 73 -3.14 -10.95 6.32
N ALA A 74 -3.98 -11.72 5.63
CA ALA A 74 -4.34 -13.09 5.99
C ALA A 74 -3.35 -14.09 5.35
N ASP A 75 -3.02 -13.84 4.08
CA ASP A 75 -2.01 -14.53 3.27
C ASP A 75 -1.46 -13.56 2.21
N ASP A 76 -0.70 -14.06 1.23
CA ASP A 76 -0.01 -13.22 0.24
C ASP A 76 -0.98 -12.40 -0.65
N ASP A 77 -2.21 -12.90 -0.85
CA ASP A 77 -3.21 -12.29 -1.74
C ASP A 77 -4.48 -11.87 -1.00
N ASN A 78 -4.61 -12.13 0.30
CA ASN A 78 -5.85 -11.86 1.05
C ASN A 78 -5.62 -11.00 2.28
N PHE A 79 -6.59 -10.16 2.58
CA PHE A 79 -6.58 -9.21 3.68
C PHE A 79 -7.86 -9.31 4.52
N VAL A 80 -7.73 -9.21 5.83
CA VAL A 80 -8.84 -9.16 6.78
C VAL A 80 -9.26 -7.72 7.03
N CYS A 81 -10.54 -7.45 6.83
CA CYS A 81 -11.15 -6.18 7.17
C CYS A 81 -11.14 -5.96 8.69
N PRO A 82 -10.57 -4.87 9.20
CA PRO A 82 -10.50 -4.61 10.64
C PRO A 82 -11.86 -4.25 11.25
N GLN A 83 -12.85 -3.85 10.44
CA GLN A 83 -14.17 -3.42 10.91
C GLN A 83 -15.18 -4.58 10.97
N CYS A 84 -15.22 -5.44 9.96
CA CYS A 84 -16.23 -6.51 9.88
C CYS A 84 -15.65 -7.94 9.86
N GLY A 85 -14.33 -8.10 9.76
CA GLY A 85 -13.67 -9.40 9.69
C GLY A 85 -13.78 -10.12 8.35
N ALA A 86 -14.39 -9.51 7.32
CA ALA A 86 -14.45 -10.08 5.97
C ALA A 86 -13.04 -10.22 5.37
N VAL A 87 -12.82 -11.30 4.62
CA VAL A 87 -11.59 -11.52 3.86
C VAL A 87 -11.77 -10.91 2.46
N ILE A 88 -10.79 -10.14 2.02
CA ILE A 88 -10.78 -9.38 0.76
C ILE A 88 -9.54 -9.80 -0.02
N ALA A 89 -9.71 -10.11 -1.30
CA ALA A 89 -8.59 -10.35 -2.18
C ALA A 89 -7.88 -9.02 -2.51
N GLY A 90 -6.57 -8.95 -2.28
CA GLY A 90 -5.70 -7.93 -2.86
C GLY A 90 -5.58 -8.17 -4.35
N ALA A 91 -5.94 -7.19 -5.15
CA ALA A 91 -5.59 -7.22 -6.56
C ALA A 91 -4.09 -6.85 -6.69
N PHE A 92 -3.37 -7.56 -7.55
CA PHE A 92 -2.08 -7.12 -8.07
C PHE A 92 -2.26 -6.94 -9.58
N PHE A 93 -2.33 -5.71 -10.07
CA PHE A 93 -2.27 -5.48 -11.52
C PHE A 93 -0.81 -5.62 -11.96
N VAL A 94 -0.51 -6.75 -12.61
CA VAL A 94 0.73 -7.01 -13.35
C VAL A 94 0.75 -6.20 -14.64
#